data_AF-A0A369ZK10-F1
#
_entry.id   AF-A0A369ZK10-F1
#
_cell.length_a   1.000
_cell.length_b   1.000
_cell.length_c   1.000
_cell.angle_alpha   90.00
_cell.angle_beta   90.00
_cell.angle_gamma   90.00
#
_symmetry.space_group_name_H-M   'P 1'
#
loop_
_entity.id
_entity.type
_entity.pdbx_description
1 polymer ?
#
loop_
_entity_poly.entity_id
_entity_poly.type
_entity_poly.pdbx_seq_one_letter_code
_entity_poly.pdbx_strand_id
1 'polypeptide(L)'
;MFYYRFNANLVPKNQQNLIKQLFTCKNFEKSDRLLGFSKGRGIAWFLNTQAELGVNCVLRHYRRGGLFGKIIKDHYFFNGIEHTRAFQEFNLLEKMHSWGLPVPRPIAIQIEKKYCCYRADIMIEKVENTRDLSQILRNRTLTDEQYQQIGKLIRQLHDHQVHHTDLNIHNILQDTSGQFWLIDFDKCYIQQGDSWKKHNLDRLLRSFHKEQNRLNIHFSEQNWQALMNGYQKV
;
A
#
# COMPACT_ATOMS: atom_id res chain seq x y z
N MET A 1 -18.10 -4.92 -18.92
CA MET A 1 -18.29 -3.48 -18.65
C MET A 1 -17.06 -2.95 -17.94
N PHE A 2 -16.50 -1.84 -18.40
CA PHE A 2 -15.38 -1.17 -17.73
C PHE A 2 -15.89 0.01 -16.91
N TYR A 3 -15.35 0.17 -15.72
CA TYR A 3 -15.48 1.36 -14.89
C TYR A 3 -14.09 1.90 -14.61
N TYR A 4 -13.96 3.22 -14.66
CA TYR A 4 -12.74 3.93 -14.31
C TYR A 4 -13.05 5.00 -13.28
N ARG A 5 -12.11 5.22 -12.37
CA ARG A 5 -12.10 6.39 -11.51
C ARG A 5 -10.69 6.95 -11.47
N PHE A 6 -10.60 8.27 -11.51
CA PHE A 6 -9.37 9.03 -11.52
C PHE A 6 -9.37 10.01 -10.35
N ASN A 7 -8.21 10.23 -9.75
CA ASN A 7 -8.04 11.28 -8.76
C ASN A 7 -8.05 12.62 -9.49
N ALA A 8 -9.08 13.44 -9.27
CA ALA A 8 -9.31 14.67 -10.01
C ALA A 8 -8.19 15.72 -9.79
N ASN A 9 -7.47 15.64 -8.66
CA ASN A 9 -6.39 16.57 -8.34
C ASN A 9 -5.05 16.15 -8.97
N LEU A 10 -4.93 14.90 -9.43
CA LEU A 10 -3.67 14.33 -9.92
C LEU A 10 -3.73 13.90 -11.39
N VAL A 11 -4.92 13.60 -11.91
CA VAL A 11 -5.11 13.14 -13.29
C VAL A 11 -5.98 14.13 -14.07
N PRO A 12 -5.35 15.09 -14.77
CA PRO A 12 -6.04 15.98 -15.69
C PRO A 12 -6.85 15.23 -16.75
N LYS A 13 -7.97 15.83 -17.21
CA LYS A 13 -8.86 15.20 -18.21
C LYS A 13 -8.13 14.78 -19.48
N ASN A 14 -7.18 15.59 -19.97
CA ASN A 14 -6.36 15.31 -21.15
C ASN A 14 -5.41 14.11 -20.96
N GLN A 15 -5.09 13.72 -19.72
CA GLN A 15 -4.22 12.57 -19.42
C GLN A 15 -4.99 11.26 -19.18
N GLN A 16 -6.31 11.30 -19.01
CA GLN A 16 -7.10 10.09 -18.68
C GLN A 16 -7.00 8.99 -19.76
N ASN A 17 -6.84 9.36 -21.03
CA ASN A 17 -6.69 8.37 -22.11
C ASN A 17 -5.36 7.62 -22.02
N LEU A 18 -4.26 8.30 -21.65
CA LEU A 18 -2.99 7.65 -21.37
C LEU A 18 -3.13 6.65 -20.22
N ILE A 19 -3.76 7.05 -19.11
CA ILE A 19 -3.96 6.17 -17.96
C ILE A 19 -4.77 4.93 -18.33
N LYS A 20 -5.84 5.08 -19.13
CA LYS A 20 -6.59 3.94 -19.67
C LYS A 20 -5.71 3.01 -20.51
N GLN A 21 -4.84 3.55 -21.35
CA GLN A 21 -3.89 2.74 -22.14
C GLN A 21 -2.92 1.96 -21.23
N LEU A 22 -2.39 2.60 -20.18
CA LEU A 22 -1.53 1.92 -19.20
C LEU A 22 -2.24 0.74 -18.53
N PHE A 23 -3.51 0.87 -18.16
CA PHE A 23 -4.30 -0.25 -17.62
C PHE A 23 -4.48 -1.41 -18.61
N THR A 24 -4.51 -1.14 -19.92
CA THR A 24 -4.65 -2.21 -20.93
C THR A 24 -3.36 -2.99 -21.16
N CYS A 25 -2.21 -2.43 -20.77
CA CYS A 25 -0.92 -3.09 -20.91
C CYS A 25 -0.72 -4.15 -19.83
N LYS A 26 -0.47 -5.40 -20.24
CA LYS A 26 -0.32 -6.54 -19.33
C LYS A 26 1.12 -6.81 -18.89
N ASN A 27 2.10 -6.30 -19.63
CA ASN A 27 3.52 -6.49 -19.34
C ASN A 27 4.32 -5.26 -19.78
N PHE A 28 5.09 -4.70 -18.84
CA PHE A 28 5.92 -3.52 -19.05
C PHE A 28 7.42 -3.83 -19.19
N GLU A 29 7.86 -5.09 -19.18
CA GLU A 29 9.28 -5.48 -19.26
C GLU A 29 10.06 -4.86 -20.43
N LYS A 30 9.39 -4.56 -21.55
CA LYS A 30 9.98 -3.92 -22.73
C LYS A 30 9.55 -2.46 -22.91
N SER A 31 8.87 -1.87 -21.91
CA SER A 31 8.45 -0.48 -21.97
C SER A 31 9.58 0.44 -21.54
N ASP A 32 9.76 1.51 -22.31
CA ASP A 32 10.57 2.69 -21.98
C ASP A 32 10.14 3.39 -20.68
N ARG A 33 8.90 3.17 -20.23
CA ARG A 33 8.38 3.70 -18.96
C ARG A 33 8.79 2.87 -17.75
N LEU A 34 9.33 1.66 -17.91
CA LEU A 34 9.59 0.78 -16.78
C LEU A 34 10.77 1.30 -15.94
N LEU A 35 10.48 1.68 -14.70
CA LEU A 35 11.49 2.05 -13.69
C LEU A 35 11.95 0.83 -12.87
N GLY A 36 11.10 -0.19 -12.79
CA GLY A 36 11.35 -1.41 -12.04
C GLY A 36 10.05 -2.15 -11.74
N PHE A 37 10.15 -3.23 -10.99
CA PHE A 37 8.99 -3.98 -10.54
C PHE A 37 9.28 -4.71 -9.23
N SER A 38 8.23 -5.06 -8.50
CA SER A 38 8.31 -6.00 -7.38
C SER A 38 7.45 -7.23 -7.66
N LYS A 39 7.90 -8.39 -7.15
CA LYS A 39 7.20 -9.67 -7.26
C LYS A 39 6.71 -10.10 -5.88
N GLY A 40 5.42 -10.40 -5.78
CA GLY A 40 4.77 -10.99 -4.61
C GLY A 40 3.65 -11.92 -5.05
N ARG A 41 2.43 -11.70 -4.55
CA ARG A 41 1.22 -12.40 -5.07
C ARG A 41 0.94 -12.08 -6.54
N GLY A 42 1.38 -10.92 -7.00
CA GLY A 42 1.38 -10.47 -8.38
C GLY A 42 2.62 -9.63 -8.67
N ILE A 43 2.65 -9.01 -9.85
CA ILE A 43 3.67 -8.03 -10.21
C ILE A 43 3.10 -6.64 -9.92
N ALA A 44 3.87 -5.80 -9.24
CA ALA A 44 3.63 -4.37 -9.18
C ALA A 44 4.64 -3.68 -10.10
N TRP A 45 4.15 -2.98 -11.12
CA TRP A 45 4.98 -2.28 -12.11
C TRP A 45 5.23 -0.85 -11.66
N PHE A 46 6.50 -0.44 -11.60
CA PHE A 46 6.89 0.94 -11.31
C PHE A 46 7.11 1.65 -12.64
N LEU A 47 6.30 2.66 -12.93
CA LEU A 47 6.25 3.29 -14.24
C LEU A 47 6.54 4.79 -14.15
N ASN A 48 7.35 5.27 -15.09
CA ASN A 48 7.62 6.67 -15.32
C ASN A 48 6.36 7.34 -15.89
N THR A 49 5.79 8.21 -15.07
CA THR A 49 4.64 9.06 -15.42
C THR A 49 4.88 10.51 -14.98
N GLN A 50 6.15 10.85 -14.70
CA GLN A 50 6.56 12.15 -14.15
C GLN A 50 6.19 13.29 -15.10
N ALA A 51 6.36 13.10 -16.42
CA ALA A 51 6.08 14.13 -17.41
C ALA A 51 4.56 14.43 -17.52
N GLU A 52 3.72 13.41 -17.34
CA GLU A 52 2.28 13.53 -17.56
C GLU A 52 1.49 13.83 -16.27
N LEU A 53 1.94 13.32 -15.13
CA LEU A 53 1.25 13.41 -13.84
C LEU A 53 2.05 14.16 -12.76
N GLY A 54 3.32 14.46 -12.99
CA GLY A 54 4.22 15.02 -11.97
C GLY A 54 4.64 14.02 -10.88
N VAL A 55 4.30 12.73 -11.04
CA VAL A 55 4.66 11.63 -10.15
C VAL A 55 4.96 10.39 -10.96
N ASN A 56 5.75 9.47 -10.41
CA ASN A 56 5.79 8.09 -10.88
C ASN A 56 4.70 7.27 -10.22
N CYS A 57 4.32 6.16 -10.84
CA CYS A 57 3.23 5.32 -10.35
C CYS A 57 3.63 3.87 -10.11
N VAL A 58 2.94 3.24 -9.19
CA VAL A 58 2.87 1.79 -9.02
C VAL A 58 1.55 1.31 -9.59
N LEU A 59 1.59 0.47 -10.62
CA LEU A 59 0.44 -0.21 -11.20
C LEU A 59 0.40 -1.66 -10.73
N ARG A 60 -0.70 -2.08 -10.12
CA ARG A 60 -0.91 -3.47 -9.67
C ARG A 60 -2.28 -4.01 -10.08
N HIS A 61 -2.27 -5.30 -10.41
CA HIS A 61 -3.47 -6.08 -10.66
C HIS A 61 -3.90 -6.84 -9.40
N TYR A 62 -5.17 -6.73 -9.01
CA TYR A 62 -5.68 -7.51 -7.88
C TYR A 62 -5.84 -8.98 -8.26
N ARG A 63 -5.13 -9.86 -7.56
CA ARG A 63 -5.23 -11.33 -7.70
C ARG A 63 -5.94 -11.96 -6.51
N ARG A 64 -6.77 -12.99 -6.74
CA ARG A 64 -7.34 -13.80 -5.66
C ARG A 64 -6.24 -14.66 -5.01
N GLY A 65 -6.23 -14.71 -3.68
CA GLY A 65 -5.35 -15.61 -2.89
C GLY A 65 -6.14 -16.74 -2.20
N GLY A 66 -5.43 -17.74 -1.67
CA GLY A 66 -6.01 -18.91 -0.97
C GLY A 66 -6.13 -20.17 -1.85
N LEU A 67 -6.64 -21.28 -1.28
CA LEU A 67 -6.81 -22.57 -2.00
C LEU A 67 -7.65 -22.42 -3.29
N PHE A 68 -8.65 -21.52 -3.27
CA PHE A 68 -9.48 -21.14 -4.44
C PHE A 68 -8.73 -20.32 -5.51
N GLY A 69 -7.62 -19.68 -5.16
CA GLY A 69 -6.74 -18.97 -6.11
C GLY A 69 -5.97 -19.91 -7.06
N LYS A 70 -5.99 -21.23 -6.80
CA LYS A 70 -5.44 -22.23 -7.72
C LYS A 70 -6.42 -22.61 -8.84
N ILE A 71 -7.72 -22.41 -8.65
CA ILE A 71 -8.80 -22.86 -9.57
C ILE A 71 -9.47 -21.69 -10.31
N ILE A 72 -9.70 -20.55 -9.65
CA ILE A 72 -10.34 -19.36 -10.26
C ILE A 72 -9.45 -18.14 -10.01
N LYS A 73 -8.58 -17.86 -10.98
CA LYS A 73 -7.46 -16.91 -10.78
C LYS A 73 -7.89 -15.44 -10.69
N ASP A 74 -9.01 -15.04 -11.31
CA ASP A 74 -9.29 -13.60 -11.50
C ASP A 74 -10.76 -13.14 -11.30
N HIS A 75 -11.60 -13.86 -10.56
CA HIS A 75 -13.06 -13.56 -10.56
C HIS A 75 -13.60 -13.38 -9.15
N TYR A 76 -13.74 -12.14 -8.69
CA TYR A 76 -14.45 -11.81 -7.45
C TYR A 76 -15.95 -11.67 -7.73
N PHE A 77 -16.83 -12.16 -6.86
CA PHE A 77 -18.27 -11.94 -7.03
C PHE A 77 -18.56 -10.43 -7.06
N PHE A 78 -19.30 -10.00 -8.08
CA PHE A 78 -19.63 -8.60 -8.26
C PHE A 78 -20.99 -8.30 -7.64
N ASN A 79 -20.99 -7.55 -6.54
CA ASN A 79 -22.19 -7.07 -5.83
C ASN A 79 -22.30 -5.53 -5.80
N GLY A 80 -21.44 -4.82 -6.55
CA GLY A 80 -21.39 -3.36 -6.60
C GLY A 80 -19.98 -2.86 -6.91
N ILE A 81 -19.85 -1.68 -7.50
CA ILE A 81 -18.53 -1.08 -7.81
C ILE A 81 -17.83 -0.70 -6.50
N GLU A 82 -18.62 -0.15 -5.58
CA GLU A 82 -18.28 0.30 -4.24
C GLU A 82 -17.76 -0.80 -3.32
N HIS A 83 -18.12 -2.05 -3.61
CA HIS A 83 -17.69 -3.23 -2.87
C HIS A 83 -16.45 -3.89 -3.48
N THR A 84 -15.95 -3.40 -4.61
CA THR A 84 -14.70 -3.90 -5.17
C THR A 84 -13.50 -3.40 -4.37
N ARG A 85 -12.48 -4.26 -4.24
CA ARG A 85 -11.25 -3.92 -3.53
C ARG A 85 -10.58 -2.65 -4.03
N ALA A 86 -10.48 -2.49 -5.35
CA ALA A 86 -9.88 -1.31 -5.96
C ALA A 86 -10.59 -0.02 -5.55
N PHE A 87 -11.93 -0.02 -5.56
CA PHE A 87 -12.72 1.14 -5.16
C PHE A 87 -12.58 1.44 -3.67
N GLN A 88 -12.62 0.41 -2.82
CA GLN A 88 -12.46 0.57 -1.37
C GLN A 88 -11.08 1.14 -1.01
N GLU A 89 -10.01 0.60 -1.60
CA GLU A 89 -8.66 1.09 -1.33
C GLU A 89 -8.44 2.49 -1.90
N PHE A 90 -8.90 2.77 -3.12
CA PHE A 90 -8.82 4.10 -3.71
C PHE A 90 -9.48 5.16 -2.80
N ASN A 91 -10.70 4.88 -2.33
CA ASN A 91 -11.41 5.76 -1.39
C ASN A 91 -10.69 5.94 -0.06
N LEU A 92 -10.16 4.85 0.49
CA LEU A 92 -9.46 4.91 1.76
C LEU A 92 -8.19 5.76 1.64
N LEU A 93 -7.41 5.56 0.57
CA LEU A 93 -6.22 6.36 0.27
C LEU A 93 -6.56 7.84 0.06
N GLU A 94 -7.65 8.17 -0.65
CA GLU A 94 -8.08 9.58 -0.80
C GLU A 94 -8.39 10.22 0.56
N LYS A 95 -9.12 9.52 1.43
CA LYS A 95 -9.43 10.01 2.78
C LYS A 95 -8.19 10.19 3.63
N MET A 96 -7.31 9.18 3.69
CA MET A 96 -6.09 9.23 4.47
C MET A 96 -5.15 10.34 4.00
N HIS A 97 -5.04 10.54 2.69
CA HIS A 97 -4.30 11.67 2.14
C HIS A 97 -4.95 13.01 2.52
N SER A 98 -6.28 13.14 2.51
CA SER A 98 -6.96 14.36 2.97
C SER A 98 -6.76 14.67 4.46
N TRP A 99 -6.45 13.66 5.26
CA TRP A 99 -6.06 13.80 6.67
C TRP A 99 -4.58 14.12 6.87
N GLY A 100 -3.80 14.20 5.79
CA GLY A 100 -2.36 14.46 5.87
C GLY A 100 -1.53 13.26 6.33
N LEU A 101 -2.07 12.04 6.27
CA LEU A 101 -1.30 10.84 6.61
C LEU A 101 -0.27 10.54 5.50
N PRO A 102 0.95 10.09 5.84
CA PRO A 102 1.99 9.75 4.87
C PRO A 102 1.68 8.39 4.23
N VAL A 103 0.80 8.42 3.25
CA VAL A 103 0.35 7.29 2.42
C VAL A 103 0.45 7.68 0.95
N PRO A 104 0.60 6.72 0.01
CA PRO A 104 0.69 7.04 -1.41
C PRO A 104 -0.64 7.64 -1.90
N ARG A 105 -0.58 8.67 -2.74
CA ARG A 105 -1.79 9.19 -3.39
C ARG A 105 -2.39 8.14 -4.34
N PRO A 106 -3.70 7.92 -4.31
CA PRO A 106 -4.34 7.10 -5.32
C PRO A 106 -4.39 7.90 -6.64
N ILE A 107 -4.03 7.27 -7.75
CA ILE A 107 -4.02 7.92 -9.08
C ILE A 107 -5.29 7.55 -9.84
N ALA A 108 -5.52 6.24 -10.03
CA ALA A 108 -6.68 5.75 -10.75
C ALA A 108 -6.98 4.28 -10.42
N ILE A 109 -8.20 3.85 -10.75
CA ILE A 109 -8.60 2.45 -10.77
C ILE A 109 -9.31 2.10 -12.07
N GLN A 110 -9.18 0.84 -12.47
CA GLN A 110 -10.00 0.20 -13.49
C GLN A 110 -10.70 -1.01 -12.86
N ILE A 111 -11.99 -1.17 -13.16
CA ILE A 111 -12.77 -2.34 -12.78
C ILE A 111 -13.42 -2.90 -14.05
N GLU A 112 -13.13 -4.15 -14.37
CA GLU A 112 -13.73 -4.88 -15.48
C GLU A 112 -14.73 -5.90 -14.93
N LYS A 113 -16.03 -5.61 -15.07
CA LYS A 113 -17.10 -6.57 -14.76
C LYS A 113 -17.32 -7.51 -15.95
N LYS A 114 -17.28 -8.82 -15.69
CA LYS A 114 -17.68 -9.90 -16.60
C LYS A 114 -18.69 -10.81 -15.91
N TYR A 115 -19.90 -10.91 -16.45
CA TYR A 115 -21.00 -11.68 -15.85
C TYR A 115 -21.19 -11.32 -14.36
N CYS A 116 -21.17 -12.31 -13.47
CA CYS A 116 -21.28 -12.14 -12.02
C CYS A 116 -19.93 -11.87 -11.34
N CYS A 117 -18.86 -11.60 -12.10
CA CYS A 117 -17.51 -11.48 -11.60
C CYS A 117 -16.85 -10.15 -11.99
N TYR A 118 -15.78 -9.77 -11.28
CA TYR A 118 -14.95 -8.62 -11.67
C TYR A 118 -13.46 -8.88 -11.53
N ARG A 119 -12.70 -8.12 -12.34
CA ARG A 119 -11.26 -7.88 -12.25
C ARG A 119 -11.02 -6.42 -11.94
N ALA A 120 -9.90 -6.12 -11.30
CA ALA A 120 -9.56 -4.74 -11.01
C ALA A 120 -8.06 -4.49 -10.97
N ASP A 121 -7.71 -3.27 -11.32
CA ASP A 121 -6.37 -2.72 -11.31
C ASP A 121 -6.39 -1.39 -10.59
N ILE A 122 -5.28 -1.05 -9.96
CA ILE A 122 -5.10 0.23 -9.27
C ILE A 122 -3.71 0.78 -9.57
N MET A 123 -3.70 2.08 -9.79
CA MET A 123 -2.52 2.89 -9.94
C MET A 123 -2.45 3.84 -8.75
N ILE A 124 -1.34 3.77 -8.02
CA ILE A 124 -1.03 4.66 -6.88
C ILE A 124 0.30 5.35 -7.13
N GLU A 125 0.55 6.45 -6.43
CA GLU A 125 1.84 7.11 -6.42
C GLU A 125 2.94 6.15 -5.94
N LYS A 126 4.06 6.16 -6.65
CA LYS A 126 5.29 5.55 -6.18
C LYS A 126 5.95 6.54 -5.22
N VAL A 127 6.07 6.16 -3.95
CA VAL A 127 6.86 6.94 -3.00
C VAL A 127 8.33 6.86 -3.43
N GLU A 128 8.94 8.02 -3.67
CA GLU A 128 10.28 8.11 -4.25
C GLU A 128 11.38 7.93 -3.21
N ASN A 129 12.52 7.38 -3.65
CA ASN A 129 13.72 7.23 -2.82
C ASN A 129 13.51 6.50 -1.48
N THR A 130 12.55 5.58 -1.44
CA THR A 130 12.24 4.81 -0.23
C THR A 130 12.93 3.46 -0.17
N ARG A 131 13.16 2.98 1.06
CA ARG A 131 13.43 1.56 1.34
C ARG A 131 12.40 1.04 2.34
N ASP A 132 12.02 -0.22 2.21
CA ASP A 132 11.18 -0.85 3.23
C ASP A 132 11.99 -1.07 4.53
N LEU A 133 11.27 -1.10 5.65
CA LEU A 133 11.88 -1.16 6.97
C LEU A 133 12.68 -2.46 7.17
N SER A 134 12.30 -3.57 6.52
CA SER A 134 13.08 -4.81 6.58
C SER A 134 14.47 -4.63 5.97
N GLN A 135 14.58 -3.94 4.82
CA GLN A 135 15.85 -3.65 4.17
C GLN A 135 16.70 -2.69 5.00
N ILE A 136 16.08 -1.71 5.66
CA ILE A 136 16.80 -0.78 6.52
C ILE A 136 17.39 -1.52 7.72
N LEU A 137 16.58 -2.31 8.40
CA LEU A 137 16.98 -3.05 9.60
C LEU A 137 17.94 -4.19 9.30
N ARG A 138 18.02 -4.69 8.06
CA ARG A 138 19.06 -5.63 7.66
C ARG A 138 20.45 -4.98 7.56
N ASN A 139 20.49 -3.68 7.31
CA ASN A 139 21.75 -2.97 7.03
C ASN A 139 22.22 -2.06 8.17
N ARG A 140 21.30 -1.57 9.02
CA ARG A 140 21.63 -0.72 10.16
C ARG A 140 20.59 -0.81 11.27
N THR A 141 20.97 -0.36 12.46
CA THR A 141 20.02 -0.06 13.54
C THR A 141 19.26 1.24 13.26
N LEU A 142 18.05 1.35 13.81
CA LEU A 142 17.34 2.62 13.96
C LEU A 142 17.58 3.17 15.36
N THR A 143 17.49 4.49 15.53
CA THR A 143 17.49 5.12 16.86
C THR A 143 16.12 4.97 17.52
N ASP A 144 16.06 5.21 18.83
CA ASP A 144 14.80 5.20 19.57
C ASP A 144 13.82 6.26 19.06
N GLU A 145 14.30 7.41 18.61
CA GLU A 145 13.48 8.46 17.99
C GLU A 145 12.82 7.97 16.69
N GLN A 146 13.56 7.21 15.87
CA GLN A 146 13.03 6.64 14.62
C GLN A 146 11.95 5.59 14.91
N TYR A 147 12.14 4.73 15.91
CA TYR A 147 11.08 3.80 16.35
C TYR A 147 9.86 4.56 16.90
N GLN A 148 10.08 5.63 17.69
CA GLN A 148 9.00 6.46 18.19
C GLN A 148 8.22 7.14 17.05
N GLN A 149 8.89 7.57 15.97
CA GLN A 149 8.22 8.10 14.78
C GLN A 149 7.30 7.06 14.11
N ILE A 150 7.75 5.80 13.99
CA ILE A 150 6.92 4.70 13.49
C ILE A 150 5.71 4.49 14.40
N GLY A 151 5.92 4.47 15.73
CA GLY A 151 4.84 4.33 16.70
C GLY A 151 3.78 5.43 16.58
N LYS A 152 4.22 6.70 16.46
CA LYS A 152 3.34 7.85 16.23
C LYS A 152 2.56 7.74 14.93
N LEU A 153 3.21 7.33 13.84
CA LEU A 153 2.57 7.13 12.54
C LEU A 153 1.43 6.11 12.63
N ILE A 154 1.68 4.97 13.28
CA ILE A 154 0.66 3.94 13.49
C ILE A 154 -0.46 4.46 14.38
N ARG A 155 -0.14 5.26 15.40
CA ARG A 155 -1.15 5.88 16.27
C ARG A 155 -2.05 6.84 15.50
N GLN A 156 -1.50 7.71 14.67
CA GLN A 156 -2.27 8.61 13.81
C GLN A 156 -3.25 7.84 12.91
N LEU A 157 -2.81 6.73 12.32
CA LEU A 157 -3.67 5.84 11.54
C LEU A 157 -4.84 5.29 12.38
N HIS A 158 -4.52 4.83 13.60
CA HIS A 158 -5.50 4.27 14.54
C HIS A 158 -6.47 5.32 15.12
N ASP A 159 -6.04 6.56 15.28
CA ASP A 159 -6.89 7.67 15.74
C ASP A 159 -7.96 8.00 14.68
N HIS A 160 -7.60 7.91 13.40
CA HIS A 160 -8.55 7.96 12.27
C HIS A 160 -9.35 6.65 12.07
N GLN A 161 -9.23 5.68 12.99
CA GLN A 161 -9.93 4.40 12.97
C GLN A 161 -9.62 3.55 11.73
N VAL A 162 -8.46 3.73 11.10
CA VAL A 162 -8.06 2.94 9.93
C VAL A 162 -7.41 1.63 10.38
N HIS A 163 -8.08 0.53 10.07
CA HIS A 163 -7.58 -0.81 10.32
C HIS A 163 -6.71 -1.30 9.16
N HIS A 164 -5.40 -1.32 9.36
CA HIS A 164 -4.44 -1.85 8.40
C HIS A 164 -4.31 -3.37 8.50
N THR A 165 -5.15 -4.13 7.79
CA THR A 165 -5.29 -5.58 8.00
C THR A 165 -4.00 -6.40 7.79
N ASP A 166 -3.01 -5.86 7.07
CA ASP A 166 -1.70 -6.48 6.88
C ASP A 166 -0.50 -5.60 7.32
N LEU A 167 -0.62 -4.90 8.45
CA LEU A 167 0.49 -4.08 8.98
C LEU A 167 1.72 -4.94 9.29
N ASN A 168 2.82 -4.69 8.60
CA ASN A 168 4.09 -5.41 8.75
C ASN A 168 5.27 -4.54 8.29
N ILE A 169 6.51 -4.92 8.63
CA ILE A 169 7.69 -4.10 8.31
C ILE A 169 8.00 -3.94 6.81
N HIS A 170 7.47 -4.78 5.92
CA HIS A 170 7.61 -4.56 4.47
C HIS A 170 6.68 -3.47 3.95
N ASN A 171 5.62 -3.15 4.71
CA ASN A 171 4.63 -2.12 4.39
C ASN A 171 4.93 -0.77 5.09
N ILE A 172 6.06 -0.67 5.77
CA ILE A 172 6.59 0.58 6.33
C ILE A 172 7.79 0.97 5.49
N LEU A 173 7.73 2.12 4.84
CA LEU A 173 8.82 2.67 4.06
C LEU A 173 9.48 3.84 4.80
N GLN A 174 10.78 4.05 4.60
CA GLN A 174 11.46 5.29 4.97
C GLN A 174 12.03 5.93 3.70
N ASP A 175 11.75 7.22 3.49
CA ASP A 175 12.40 8.00 2.43
C ASP A 175 13.76 8.57 2.88
N THR A 176 14.47 9.22 1.96
CA THR A 176 15.79 9.84 2.23
C THR A 176 15.74 11.04 3.17
N SER A 177 14.57 11.63 3.42
CA SER A 177 14.40 12.70 4.43
C SER A 177 14.22 12.14 5.84
N GLY A 178 14.05 10.82 5.97
CA GLY A 178 13.82 10.14 7.23
C GLY A 178 12.34 9.98 7.59
N GLN A 179 11.43 10.50 6.78
CA GLN A 179 9.99 10.34 6.96
C GLN A 179 9.55 8.89 6.69
N PHE A 180 8.69 8.38 7.57
CA PHE A 180 8.08 7.05 7.41
C PHE A 180 6.74 7.13 6.69
N TRP A 181 6.47 6.15 5.85
CA TRP A 181 5.24 6.03 5.07
C TRP A 181 4.61 4.64 5.28
N LEU A 182 3.29 4.57 5.17
CA LEU A 182 2.56 3.30 5.14
C LEU A 182 2.05 3.02 3.72
N ILE A 183 2.15 1.76 3.29
CA ILE A 183 1.71 1.29 1.97
C ILE A 183 0.91 -0.02 2.06
N ASP A 184 0.33 -0.43 0.94
CA ASP A 184 -0.49 -1.66 0.79
C ASP A 184 -1.74 -1.69 1.67
N PHE A 185 -2.73 -0.90 1.28
CA PHE A 185 -4.02 -0.81 1.96
C PHE A 185 -5.06 -1.78 1.37
N ASP A 186 -4.63 -2.87 0.70
CA ASP A 186 -5.55 -3.90 0.19
C ASP A 186 -6.35 -4.48 1.36
N LYS A 187 -7.68 -4.46 1.25
CA LYS A 187 -8.63 -4.87 2.29
C LYS A 187 -8.51 -4.10 3.61
N CYS A 188 -7.89 -2.94 3.64
CA CYS A 188 -7.95 -2.06 4.79
C CYS A 188 -9.26 -1.27 4.77
N TYR A 189 -9.74 -0.85 5.95
CA TYR A 189 -11.02 -0.17 6.09
C TYR A 189 -11.06 0.65 7.38
N ILE A 190 -12.05 1.53 7.48
CA ILE A 190 -12.33 2.26 8.73
C ILE A 190 -13.16 1.33 9.63
N GLN A 191 -12.64 1.03 10.81
CA GLN A 191 -13.30 0.18 11.80
C GLN A 191 -13.35 0.91 13.15
N GLN A 192 -14.55 1.14 13.65
CA GLN A 192 -14.74 1.76 14.96
C GLN A 192 -14.31 0.82 16.10
N GLY A 193 -13.75 1.42 17.15
CA GLY A 193 -13.35 0.75 18.39
C GLY A 193 -11.86 0.45 18.47
N ASP A 194 -11.42 -0.08 19.61
CA ASP A 194 -9.99 -0.25 19.92
C ASP A 194 -9.52 -1.71 19.93
N SER A 195 -10.45 -2.68 19.93
CA SER A 195 -10.12 -4.10 20.07
C SER A 195 -9.20 -4.63 18.95
N TRP A 196 -9.32 -4.06 17.75
CA TRP A 196 -8.49 -4.44 16.60
C TRP A 196 -7.10 -3.75 16.60
N LYS A 197 -6.92 -2.63 17.30
CA LYS A 197 -5.66 -1.87 17.31
C LYS A 197 -4.52 -2.69 17.89
N LYS A 198 -4.78 -3.41 18.99
CA LYS A 198 -3.83 -4.34 19.59
C LYS A 198 -3.42 -5.45 18.61
N HIS A 199 -4.39 -6.04 17.90
CA HIS A 199 -4.11 -7.07 16.90
C HIS A 199 -3.24 -6.56 15.75
N ASN A 200 -3.37 -5.28 15.40
CA ASN A 200 -2.54 -4.62 14.40
C ASN A 200 -1.08 -4.50 14.87
N LEU A 201 -0.86 -4.02 16.09
CA LEU A 201 0.45 -3.94 16.72
C LEU A 201 1.08 -5.33 16.91
N ASP A 202 0.30 -6.32 17.36
CA ASP A 202 0.78 -7.69 17.53
C ASP A 202 1.19 -8.31 16.18
N ARG A 203 0.49 -7.99 15.09
CA ARG A 203 0.88 -8.42 13.73
C ARG A 203 2.20 -7.79 13.32
N LEU A 204 2.39 -6.50 13.57
CA LEU A 204 3.64 -5.82 13.28
C LEU A 204 4.80 -6.44 14.07
N LEU A 205 4.63 -6.66 15.38
CA LEU A 205 5.65 -7.31 16.23
C LEU A 205 6.01 -8.71 15.74
N ARG A 206 5.02 -9.53 15.37
CA ARG A 206 5.27 -10.85 14.75
C ARG A 206 6.09 -10.73 13.46
N SER A 207 5.89 -9.68 12.66
CA SER A 207 6.68 -9.47 11.45
C SER A 207 8.13 -9.11 11.75
N PHE A 208 8.40 -8.33 12.80
CA PHE A 208 9.76 -8.10 13.29
C PHE A 208 10.45 -9.41 13.69
N HIS A 209 9.83 -10.20 14.57
CA HIS A 209 10.41 -11.49 15.01
C HIS A 209 10.62 -12.47 13.85
N LYS A 210 9.67 -12.53 12.91
CA LYS A 210 9.79 -13.38 11.73
C LYS A 210 11.00 -13.00 10.89
N GLU A 211 11.18 -11.71 10.60
CA GLU A 211 12.28 -11.24 9.76
C GLU A 211 13.61 -11.18 10.52
N GLN A 212 13.60 -11.11 11.85
CA GLN A 212 14.79 -11.31 12.68
C GLN A 212 15.35 -12.71 12.46
N ASN A 213 14.50 -13.74 12.45
CA ASN A 213 14.93 -15.12 12.19
C ASN A 213 15.31 -15.37 10.72
N ARG A 214 14.63 -14.71 9.77
CA ARG A 214 14.80 -14.99 8.33
C ARG A 214 15.93 -14.19 7.68
N LEU A 215 16.07 -12.91 8.05
CA LEU A 215 16.95 -11.95 7.40
C LEU A 215 18.04 -11.42 8.34
N ASN A 216 18.05 -11.83 9.61
CA ASN A 216 18.97 -11.34 10.65
C ASN A 216 18.92 -9.82 10.79
N ILE A 217 17.71 -9.25 10.81
CA ILE A 217 17.54 -7.80 11.00
C ILE A 217 17.98 -7.36 12.40
N HIS A 218 18.46 -6.13 12.51
CA HIS A 218 18.77 -5.45 13.76
C HIS A 218 17.49 -5.05 14.48
N PHE A 219 17.00 -5.95 15.36
CA PHE A 219 15.83 -5.71 16.17
C PHE A 219 16.00 -6.34 17.56
N SER A 220 15.46 -5.67 18.58
CA SER A 220 15.45 -6.11 19.97
C SER A 220 14.16 -5.70 20.65
N GLU A 221 13.88 -6.29 21.81
CA GLU A 221 12.72 -5.90 22.61
C GLU A 221 12.77 -4.42 23.04
N GLN A 222 13.96 -3.87 23.31
CA GLN A 222 14.12 -2.45 23.62
C GLN A 222 13.64 -1.56 22.46
N ASN A 223 13.89 -1.98 21.22
CA ASN A 223 13.40 -1.25 20.04
C ASN A 223 11.88 -1.29 19.93
N TRP A 224 11.25 -2.42 20.29
CA TRP A 224 9.79 -2.50 20.38
C TRP A 224 9.23 -1.55 21.43
N GLN A 225 9.86 -1.48 22.60
CA GLN A 225 9.46 -0.54 23.65
C GLN A 225 9.59 0.91 23.18
N ALA A 226 10.64 1.27 22.44
CA ALA A 226 10.76 2.60 21.83
C ALA A 226 9.60 2.91 20.86
N LEU A 227 9.19 1.95 20.03
CA LEU A 227 8.02 2.10 19.15
C LEU A 227 6.74 2.31 19.96
N MET A 228 6.51 1.48 20.98
CA MET A 228 5.33 1.57 21.84
C MET A 228 5.29 2.89 22.62
N ASN A 229 6.43 3.40 23.08
CA ASN A 229 6.55 4.72 23.68
C ASN A 229 6.09 5.81 22.70
N GLY A 230 6.44 5.71 21.42
CA GLY A 230 5.96 6.63 20.39
C GLY A 230 4.45 6.54 20.19
N TYR A 231 3.91 5.32 20.16
CA TYR A 231 2.48 5.06 19.97
C TYR A 231 1.60 5.60 21.11
N GLN A 232 2.12 5.59 22.34
CA GLN A 232 1.38 6.04 23.54
C GLN A 232 1.48 7.55 23.80
N LYS A 233 2.49 8.24 23.25
CA LYS A 233 2.78 9.66 23.51
C LYS A 233 1.90 10.67 22.74
N VAL A 234 0.82 10.22 22.10
CA VAL A 234 -0.11 11.06 21.31
C VAL A 234 -1.49 11.07 21.94
#